data_AF-A0A947YD26-F1
#
_entry.id   AF-A0A947YD26-F1
#
_cell.length_a   1.000
_cell.length_b   1.000
_cell.length_c   1.000
_cell.angle_alpha   90.00
_cell.angle_beta   90.00
_cell.angle_gamma   90.00
#
_symmetry.space_group_name_H-M   'P 1'
#
loop_
_entity.id
_entity.type
_entity.pdbx_description
1 polymer ?
#
loop_
_entity_poly.entity_id
_entity_poly.type
_entity_poly.pdbx_seq_one_letter_code
_entity_poly.pdbx_strand_id
1 'polypeptide(L)'
;MPNHFHLLLQQHLHPTTTNNISNLMKRVSLAYAMYFKNKYDHSGNLQEGRFKNVTINTEEQLLYLTKYIHLNPSKLEGTQPSNLSIYQYSSYPIYIDQIPAPQWLNPNEILNLSYYQNTKNPHQAYKKFVEGKQTNPEIISKLTLEN
;
A
#
# COMPACT_ATOMS: atom_id res chain seq x y z
N MET A 1 -6.68 8.70 0.96
CA MET A 1 -6.16 9.68 1.94
C MET A 1 -6.80 11.06 1.70
N PRO A 2 -7.55 11.66 2.63
CA PRO A 2 -7.36 11.54 4.08
C PRO A 2 -8.30 10.57 4.81
N ASN A 3 -9.36 10.06 4.18
CA ASN A 3 -10.39 9.25 4.86
C ASN A 3 -10.22 7.72 4.76
N HIS A 4 -9.21 7.24 4.04
CA HIS A 4 -8.92 5.80 3.87
C HIS A 4 -7.44 5.55 3.58
N PHE A 5 -7.00 4.30 3.77
CA PHE A 5 -5.64 3.82 3.50
C PHE A 5 -5.66 2.52 2.69
N HIS A 6 -4.55 2.24 1.99
CA HIS A 6 -4.34 0.99 1.26
C HIS A 6 -3.15 0.23 1.83
N LEU A 7 -3.28 -1.09 1.94
CA LEU A 7 -2.20 -1.99 2.37
C LEU A 7 -1.98 -3.07 1.33
N LEU A 8 -0.72 -3.32 1.00
CA LEU A 8 -0.28 -4.50 0.26
C LEU A 8 0.33 -5.47 1.27
N LEU A 9 -0.28 -6.65 1.43
CA LEU A 9 0.07 -7.60 2.49
C LEU A 9 0.26 -8.99 1.89
N GLN A 10 1.36 -9.63 2.27
CA GLN A 10 1.61 -11.04 1.99
C GLN A 10 1.23 -11.85 3.23
N GLN A 11 0.31 -12.79 3.06
CA GLN A 11 -0.12 -13.68 4.13
C GLN A 11 0.74 -14.95 4.12
N HIS A 12 1.58 -15.13 5.13
CA HIS A 12 2.23 -16.43 5.37
C HIS A 12 1.20 -17.40 5.95
N LEU A 13 0.88 -18.45 5.19
CA LEU A 13 -0.06 -19.48 5.62
C LEU A 13 0.63 -20.44 6.57
N HIS A 14 0.10 -20.56 7.79
CA HIS A 14 0.45 -21.64 8.70
C HIS A 14 -0.62 -22.74 8.61
N PRO A 15 -0.26 -24.04 8.62
CA PRO A 15 -1.20 -25.15 8.42
C PRO A 15 -2.44 -25.14 9.33
N THR A 16 -2.33 -24.52 10.50
CA THR A 16 -3.36 -24.50 11.55
C THR A 16 -4.10 -23.17 11.67
N THR A 17 -3.77 -22.15 10.87
CA THR A 17 -4.37 -20.81 11.02
C THR A 17 -5.35 -20.51 9.88
N THR A 18 -6.61 -20.32 10.24
CA THR A 18 -7.69 -19.90 9.34
C THR A 18 -8.01 -18.40 9.54
N ASN A 19 -8.46 -17.71 8.50
CA ASN A 19 -8.92 -16.30 8.53
C ASN A 19 -7.87 -15.22 8.94
N ASN A 20 -6.61 -15.35 8.54
CA ASN A 20 -5.52 -14.54 9.10
C ASN A 20 -5.65 -13.04 8.77
N ILE A 21 -5.99 -12.67 7.53
CA ILE A 21 -6.07 -11.25 7.15
C ILE A 21 -7.28 -10.54 7.80
N SER A 22 -8.44 -11.19 7.85
CA SER A 22 -9.63 -10.63 8.50
C SER A 22 -9.41 -10.40 9.99
N ASN A 23 -8.73 -11.33 10.66
CA ASN A 23 -8.36 -11.19 12.07
C ASN A 23 -7.33 -10.07 12.28
N LEU A 24 -6.34 -9.93 11.41
CA LEU A 24 -5.39 -8.81 11.43
C LEU A 24 -6.13 -7.48 11.30
N MET A 25 -6.96 -7.33 10.27
CA MET A 25 -7.68 -6.09 10.00
C MET A 25 -8.67 -5.74 11.13
N LYS A 26 -9.32 -6.74 11.73
CA LYS A 26 -10.17 -6.55 12.93
C LYS A 26 -9.37 -5.97 14.10
N ARG A 27 -8.18 -6.52 14.38
CA ARG A 27 -7.33 -6.07 15.49
C ARG A 27 -6.78 -4.66 15.24
N VAL A 28 -6.27 -4.40 14.04
CA VAL A 28 -5.77 -3.06 13.64
C VAL A 28 -6.88 -2.02 13.78
N SER A 29 -8.06 -2.33 13.24
CA SER A 29 -9.24 -1.46 13.28
C SER A 29 -9.68 -1.13 14.69
N LEU A 30 -9.82 -2.16 15.54
CA LEU A 30 -10.23 -1.98 16.93
C LEU A 30 -9.20 -1.19 17.74
N ALA A 31 -7.92 -1.53 17.61
CA ALA A 31 -6.84 -0.85 18.32
C ALA A 31 -6.80 0.65 17.95
N TYR A 32 -6.94 0.98 16.66
CA TYR A 32 -6.98 2.36 16.21
C TYR A 32 -8.23 3.10 16.71
N ALA A 33 -9.41 2.48 16.63
CA ALA A 33 -10.64 3.10 17.12
C ALA A 33 -10.59 3.39 18.63
N MET A 34 -10.05 2.47 19.42
CA MET A 34 -9.85 2.66 20.86
C MET A 34 -8.84 3.78 21.15
N TYR A 35 -7.70 3.79 20.44
CA TYR A 35 -6.72 4.86 20.56
C TYR A 35 -7.33 6.23 20.25
N PHE A 36 -8.04 6.35 19.13
CA PHE A 36 -8.64 7.60 18.69
C PHE A 36 -9.71 8.09 19.68
N LYS A 37 -10.59 7.19 20.12
CA LYS A 37 -11.60 7.48 21.16
C LYS A 37 -10.93 8.03 22.42
N ASN A 38 -9.92 7.34 22.94
CA ASN A 38 -9.27 7.74 24.19
C ASN A 38 -8.47 9.04 24.05
N LYS A 39 -7.87 9.30 22.89
CA LYS A 39 -7.05 10.49 22.64
C LYS A 39 -7.89 11.75 22.41
N TYR A 40 -9.03 11.63 21.74
CA TYR A 40 -9.83 12.77 21.27
C TYR A 40 -11.23 12.84 21.89
N ASP A 41 -11.52 12.00 22.89
CA ASP A 41 -12.84 11.88 23.55
C ASP A 41 -14.00 11.71 22.55
N HIS A 42 -13.74 10.96 21.48
CA HIS A 42 -14.70 10.80 20.38
C HIS A 42 -15.76 9.76 20.73
N SER A 43 -17.03 10.11 20.52
CA SER A 43 -18.17 9.18 20.56
C SER A 43 -18.75 8.96 19.16
N GLY A 44 -18.74 7.72 18.68
CA GLY A 44 -19.27 7.37 17.36
C GLY A 44 -18.48 6.29 16.64
N ASN A 45 -18.92 5.95 15.43
CA ASN A 45 -18.21 5.02 14.54
C ASN A 45 -17.09 5.77 13.79
N LEU A 46 -15.86 5.31 13.94
CA LEU A 46 -14.70 5.88 13.23
C LEU A 46 -14.52 5.34 11.81
N GLN A 47 -15.09 4.18 11.51
CA GLN A 47 -14.94 3.49 10.23
C GLN A 47 -16.27 3.51 9.47
N GLU A 48 -16.22 3.85 8.19
CA GLU A 48 -17.40 3.92 7.31
C GLU A 48 -17.89 2.54 6.84
N GLY A 49 -17.12 1.46 7.08
CA GLY A 49 -17.50 0.12 6.67
C GLY A 49 -16.46 -0.96 6.96
N ARG A 50 -16.71 -2.15 6.41
CA ARG A 50 -15.76 -3.27 6.48
C ARG A 50 -14.58 -3.01 5.54
N PHE A 51 -13.40 -3.50 5.93
CA PHE A 51 -12.25 -3.53 5.01
C PHE A 51 -12.61 -4.37 3.77
N LYS A 52 -12.11 -3.95 2.62
CA LYS A 52 -12.23 -4.69 1.36
C LYS A 52 -10.86 -5.27 1.00
N ASN A 53 -10.83 -6.41 0.32
CA ASN A 53 -9.59 -7.04 -0.13
C ASN A 53 -9.77 -7.67 -1.51
N VAL A 54 -8.68 -7.77 -2.25
CA VAL A 54 -8.58 -8.46 -3.54
C VAL A 54 -7.30 -9.29 -3.55
N THR A 55 -7.36 -10.50 -4.08
CA THR A 55 -6.19 -11.37 -4.22
C THR A 55 -5.39 -10.98 -5.46
N ILE A 56 -4.08 -10.91 -5.31
CA ILE A 56 -3.12 -10.67 -6.38
C ILE A 56 -2.61 -12.03 -6.84
N ASN A 57 -2.81 -12.35 -8.12
CA ASN A 57 -2.49 -13.66 -8.69
C ASN A 57 -1.34 -13.61 -9.70
N THR A 58 -0.90 -12.43 -10.11
CA THR A 58 0.14 -12.26 -11.13
C THR A 58 1.13 -11.18 -10.73
N GLU A 59 2.34 -11.30 -11.28
CA GLU A 59 3.39 -10.31 -11.12
C GLU A 59 2.99 -8.94 -11.69
N GLU A 60 2.28 -8.92 -12.81
CA GLU A 60 1.81 -7.68 -13.44
C GLU A 60 0.78 -6.95 -12.55
N GLN A 61 -0.14 -7.69 -11.93
CA GLN A 61 -1.06 -7.12 -10.94
C GLN A 61 -0.29 -6.51 -9.76
N LEU A 62 0.72 -7.22 -9.25
CA LEU A 62 1.56 -6.74 -8.15
C LEU A 62 2.29 -5.43 -8.52
N LEU A 63 2.90 -5.40 -9.71
CA LEU A 63 3.64 -4.26 -10.25
C LEU A 63 2.77 -3.01 -10.38
N TYR A 64 1.59 -3.11 -10.99
CA TYR A 64 0.74 -1.94 -11.16
C TYR A 64 0.06 -1.52 -9.86
N LEU A 65 -0.31 -2.47 -8.98
CA LEU A 65 -0.94 -2.15 -7.71
C LEU A 65 -0.01 -1.41 -6.74
N THR A 66 1.27 -1.79 -6.66
CA THR A 66 2.24 -1.05 -5.83
C THR A 66 2.37 0.41 -6.30
N LYS A 67 2.42 0.64 -7.62
CA LYS A 67 2.39 1.99 -8.19
C LYS A 67 1.10 2.72 -7.83
N TYR A 68 -0.05 2.07 -7.95
CA TYR A 68 -1.33 2.68 -7.60
C TYR A 68 -1.35 3.17 -6.15
N ILE A 69 -0.90 2.34 -5.21
CA ILE A 69 -0.87 2.64 -3.78
C ILE A 69 0.04 3.85 -3.52
N HIS A 70 1.27 3.85 -4.03
CA HIS A 70 2.20 4.95 -3.79
C HIS A 70 1.85 6.23 -4.54
N LEU A 71 1.09 6.15 -5.63
CA LEU A 71 0.59 7.31 -6.36
C LEU A 71 -0.73 7.86 -5.77
N ASN A 72 -1.45 7.12 -4.93
CA ASN A 72 -2.74 7.56 -4.39
C ASN A 72 -2.68 8.92 -3.64
N PRO A 73 -1.65 9.23 -2.82
CA PRO A 73 -1.53 10.53 -2.18
C PRO A 73 -1.51 11.72 -3.15
N SER A 74 -0.92 11.55 -4.35
CA SER A 74 -0.86 12.64 -5.34
C SER A 74 -2.22 12.96 -5.95
N LYS A 75 -3.08 11.95 -6.07
CA LYS A 75 -4.42 12.10 -6.63
C LYS A 75 -5.40 12.78 -5.68
N LEU A 76 -5.24 12.61 -4.38
CA LEU A 76 -6.23 13.03 -3.38
C LEU A 76 -5.88 14.32 -2.64
N GLU A 77 -4.60 14.63 -2.47
CA GLU A 77 -4.16 15.82 -1.72
C GLU A 77 -3.67 16.97 -2.64
N GLY A 78 -3.77 16.81 -3.96
CA GLY A 78 -3.16 17.75 -4.91
C GLY A 78 -1.61 17.76 -4.86
N THR A 79 -1.04 16.80 -4.12
CA THR A 79 0.39 16.58 -4.01
C THR A 79 0.92 16.22 -5.39
N GLN A 80 1.82 17.02 -5.96
CA GLN A 80 2.42 16.67 -7.24
C GLN A 80 3.18 15.32 -7.12
N PRO A 81 3.24 14.48 -8.17
CA PRO A 81 4.00 13.23 -8.13
C PRO A 81 5.46 13.41 -7.65
N SER A 82 6.05 14.58 -7.89
CA SER A 82 7.39 14.94 -7.40
C SER A 82 7.53 14.98 -5.87
N ASN A 83 6.42 15.06 -5.14
CA ASN A 83 6.37 15.20 -3.68
C ASN A 83 5.97 13.88 -2.98
N LEU A 84 5.83 12.77 -3.71
CA LEU A 84 5.51 11.48 -3.09
C LEU A 84 6.55 11.06 -2.04
N SER A 85 7.82 11.46 -2.22
CA SER A 85 8.91 11.12 -1.32
C SER A 85 8.87 11.85 0.02
N ILE A 86 8.13 12.96 0.13
CA ILE A 86 7.96 13.70 1.38
C ILE A 86 6.66 13.35 2.11
N TYR A 87 5.82 12.51 1.51
CA TYR A 87 4.56 12.10 2.11
C TYR A 87 4.80 11.03 3.19
N GLN A 88 4.77 11.46 4.44
CA GLN A 88 5.11 10.65 5.62
C GLN A 88 4.18 9.44 5.87
N TYR A 89 2.99 9.42 5.28
CA TYR A 89 2.00 8.33 5.45
C TYR A 89 2.06 7.29 4.32
N SER A 90 3.20 7.17 3.66
CA SER A 90 3.47 6.18 2.61
C SER A 90 4.80 5.49 2.85
N SER A 91 4.89 4.23 2.43
CA SER A 91 6.16 3.50 2.37
C SER A 91 7.01 3.87 1.16
N TYR A 92 6.53 4.71 0.24
CA TYR A 92 7.25 5.09 -0.98
C TYR A 92 8.70 5.54 -0.75
N PRO A 93 9.05 6.36 0.26
CA PRO A 93 10.44 6.77 0.50
C PRO A 93 11.39 5.59 0.77
N ILE A 94 10.89 4.47 1.31
CA ILE A 94 11.66 3.23 1.50
C ILE A 94 11.98 2.59 0.15
N TYR A 95 11.01 2.57 -0.78
CA TYR A 95 11.18 1.93 -2.09
C TYR A 95 12.15 2.68 -3.00
N ILE A 96 12.40 3.96 -2.73
CA ILE A 96 13.37 4.79 -3.45
C ILE A 96 14.67 5.02 -2.67
N ASP A 97 14.92 4.22 -1.63
CA ASP A 97 16.15 4.22 -0.82
C ASP A 97 16.46 5.56 -0.12
N GLN A 98 15.43 6.30 0.27
CA GLN A 98 15.59 7.55 1.04
C GLN A 98 15.55 7.33 2.55
N ILE A 99 14.86 6.28 3.01
CA ILE A 99 14.81 5.88 4.41
C ILE A 99 14.93 4.35 4.50
N PRO A 100 15.53 3.81 5.58
CA PRO A 100 15.70 2.39 5.74
C PRO A 100 14.36 1.66 5.90
N ALA A 101 14.26 0.45 5.35
CA ALA A 101 13.11 -0.41 5.55
C ALA A 101 13.07 -0.91 7.01
N PRO A 102 11.92 -0.81 7.71
CA PRO A 102 11.74 -1.48 8.99
C PRO A 102 11.65 -3.00 8.79
N GLN A 103 11.94 -3.78 9.84
CA GLN A 103 11.97 -5.25 9.78
C GLN A 103 10.69 -5.91 9.23
N TRP A 104 9.54 -5.26 9.42
CA TRP A 104 8.24 -5.77 8.99
C TRP A 104 7.85 -5.40 7.55
N LEU A 105 8.68 -4.64 6.83
CA LEU A 105 8.44 -4.24 5.44
C LEU A 105 9.58 -4.73 4.54
N ASN A 106 9.24 -5.57 3.55
CA ASN A 106 10.20 -6.08 2.58
C ASN A 106 9.95 -5.44 1.19
N PRO A 107 10.74 -4.43 0.77
CA PRO A 107 10.58 -3.84 -0.55
C PRO A 107 11.08 -4.77 -1.67
N ASN A 108 11.92 -5.77 -1.35
CA ASN A 108 12.55 -6.64 -2.35
C ASN A 108 11.55 -7.55 -3.06
N GLU A 109 10.39 -7.85 -2.46
CA GLU A 109 9.28 -8.55 -3.17
C GLU A 109 8.85 -7.79 -4.43
N ILE A 110 8.99 -6.47 -4.44
CA ILE A 110 8.65 -5.60 -5.58
C ILE A 110 9.89 -5.25 -6.41
N LEU A 111 11.01 -4.94 -5.74
CA LEU A 111 12.22 -4.50 -6.44
C LEU A 111 12.91 -5.63 -7.22
N ASN A 112 12.58 -6.90 -6.92
CA ASN A 112 13.10 -8.08 -7.63
C ASN A 112 12.13 -8.64 -8.69
N LEU A 113 11.00 -7.98 -8.96
CA LEU A 113 10.08 -8.40 -10.02
C LEU A 113 10.80 -8.50 -11.38
N SER A 114 10.33 -9.37 -12.27
CA SER A 114 10.92 -9.59 -13.60
C SER A 114 11.06 -8.30 -14.41
N TYR A 115 10.13 -7.37 -14.22
CA TYR A 115 10.17 -6.02 -14.79
C TYR A 115 11.47 -5.25 -14.49
N TYR A 116 12.13 -5.51 -13.36
CA TYR A 116 13.34 -4.84 -12.92
C TYR A 116 14.62 -5.69 -13.09
N GLN A 117 14.56 -6.90 -13.66
CA GLN A 117 15.73 -7.81 -13.74
C GLN A 117 16.93 -7.24 -14.51
N ASN A 118 16.71 -6.35 -15.46
CA ASN A 118 17.77 -5.77 -16.29
C ASN A 118 18.30 -4.41 -15.78
N THR A 119 17.82 -3.91 -14.63
CA THR A 119 18.33 -2.65 -14.06
C THR A 119 19.47 -2.89 -13.07
N LYS A 120 20.50 -2.05 -13.16
CA LYS A 120 21.58 -1.99 -12.16
C LYS A 120 21.15 -1.30 -10.85
N ASN A 121 20.02 -0.59 -10.88
CA ASN A 121 19.46 0.11 -9.72
C ASN A 121 17.93 -0.04 -9.71
N PRO A 122 17.39 -1.06 -9.03
CA PRO A 122 15.95 -1.28 -8.85
C PRO A 122 15.21 -0.10 -8.23
N HIS A 123 15.78 0.56 -7.21
CA HIS A 123 15.15 1.71 -6.56
C HIS A 123 14.91 2.87 -7.52
N GLN A 124 15.92 3.21 -8.34
CA GLN A 124 15.80 4.27 -9.34
C GLN A 124 14.83 3.88 -10.47
N ALA A 125 14.80 2.61 -10.87
CA ALA A 125 13.83 2.11 -11.85
C ALA A 125 12.40 2.16 -11.31
N TYR A 126 12.20 1.78 -10.04
CA TYR A 126 10.94 1.87 -9.34
C TYR A 126 10.44 3.32 -9.24
N LYS A 127 11.31 4.25 -8.85
CA LYS A 127 11.01 5.69 -8.84
C LYS A 127 10.48 6.16 -10.19
N LYS A 128 11.23 5.90 -11.27
CA LYS A 128 10.84 6.25 -12.65
C LYS A 128 9.52 5.61 -13.06
N PHE A 129 9.28 4.36 -12.67
CA PHE A 129 8.03 3.67 -12.96
C PHE A 129 6.85 4.33 -12.26
N VAL A 130 6.94 4.59 -10.95
CA VAL A 130 5.84 5.21 -10.17
C VAL A 130 5.55 6.63 -10.63
N GLU A 131 6.58 7.48 -10.79
CA GLU A 131 6.44 8.88 -11.19
C GLU A 131 6.16 9.05 -12.69
N GLY A 132 6.38 8.01 -13.50
CA GLY A 132 6.15 8.02 -14.94
C GLY A 132 4.67 7.92 -15.34
N LYS A 133 4.39 8.15 -16.63
CA LYS A 133 3.02 8.13 -17.20
C LYS A 133 2.45 6.73 -17.45
N GLN A 134 3.28 5.69 -17.44
CA GLN A 134 2.86 4.33 -17.75
C GLN A 134 1.85 3.81 -16.73
N THR A 135 0.66 3.41 -17.18
CA THR A 135 -0.37 2.83 -16.32
C THR A 135 -1.06 1.68 -17.06
N ASN A 136 -1.73 0.79 -16.33
CA ASN A 136 -2.62 -0.21 -16.89
C ASN A 136 -3.99 -0.11 -16.20
N PRO A 137 -4.88 0.78 -16.69
CA PRO A 137 -6.18 1.03 -16.06
C PRO A 137 -7.06 -0.22 -15.96
N GLU A 138 -6.96 -1.14 -16.92
CA GLU A 138 -7.73 -2.38 -16.91
C GLU A 138 -7.35 -3.26 -15.72
N ILE A 139 -6.05 -3.41 -15.45
CA ILE A 139 -5.57 -4.15 -14.27
C ILE A 139 -5.99 -3.44 -12.98
N ILE A 140 -5.80 -2.13 -12.90
CA ILE A 140 -6.13 -1.36 -11.69
C ILE A 140 -7.62 -1.40 -11.39
N SER A 141 -8.49 -1.29 -12.40
CA SER A 141 -9.94 -1.34 -12.21
C SER A 141 -10.43 -2.65 -11.60
N LYS A 142 -9.71 -3.76 -11.83
CA LYS A 142 -10.00 -5.08 -11.25
C LYS A 142 -9.46 -5.26 -9.83
N LEU A 143 -8.53 -4.40 -9.41
CA LEU A 143 -7.84 -4.49 -8.12
C LEU A 143 -8.24 -3.38 -7.13
N THR A 144 -8.87 -2.33 -7.61
CA THR A 144 -9.31 -1.20 -6.78
C THR A 144 -10.76 -1.39 -6.39
N LEU A 145 -11.05 -1.17 -5.11
CA LEU A 145 -12.36 -1.41 -4.51
C LEU A 145 -12.95 -0.10 -3.95
N GLU A 146 -12.45 1.03 -4.44
CA GLU A 146 -12.98 2.36 -4.16
C GLU A 146 -14.35 2.48 -4.85
N ASN A 147 -15.34 3.01 -4.11
CA ASN A 147 -16.69 3.25 -4.61
C ASN A 147 -16.78 4.66 -5.21
#